data_AF-A0A402ABW3-F1
#
_entry.id   AF-A0A402ABW3-F1
#
_cell.length_a   1.000
_cell.length_b   1.000
_cell.length_c   1.000
_cell.angle_alpha   90.00
_cell.angle_beta   90.00
_cell.angle_gamma   90.00
#
_symmetry.space_group_name_H-M   'P 1'
#
loop_
_entity.id
_entity.type
_entity.pdbx_description
1 polymer ?
#
loop_
_entity_poly.entity_id
_entity_poly.type
_entity_poly.pdbx_seq_one_letter_code
_entity_poly.pdbx_strand_id
1 'polypeptide(L)'
;MGYGVYALLGLAGIGPKIDFTQVSKAAWIGLPQFTTPVFHTNAISIITPVAIILAAENIGHIKAVGAMTGNNLDKYLGRAFLGDSVATILAGFFGGTGVTTYAENIGVMAVNRVYSTLIFVIASCIAILFGFCPKFGAIVSTIPSGVFGAFPLCSSVLLPLPAGASGLRTRWTFQRAATSSPLALP
;
A
#
# COMPACT_ATOMS: atom_id res chain seq x y z
N MET A 1 1.70 -21.84 -0.32
CA MET A 1 1.08 -23.02 -0.98
C MET A 1 0.92 -22.86 -2.50
N GLY A 2 0.54 -21.69 -3.04
CA GLY A 2 0.32 -21.53 -4.50
C GLY A 2 1.52 -21.80 -5.41
N TYR A 3 2.73 -21.39 -5.02
CA TYR A 3 3.95 -21.66 -5.83
C TYR A 3 4.30 -23.15 -5.86
N GLY A 4 4.10 -23.86 -4.75
CA GLY A 4 4.33 -25.31 -4.67
C GLY A 4 3.34 -26.12 -5.50
N VAL A 5 2.06 -25.70 -5.54
CA VAL A 5 1.04 -26.32 -6.38
C VAL A 5 1.30 -26.05 -7.87
N TYR A 6 1.70 -24.83 -8.25
CA TYR A 6 2.08 -24.53 -9.64
C TYR A 6 3.40 -25.20 -10.07
N ALA A 7 4.37 -25.33 -9.17
CA ALA A 7 5.60 -26.08 -9.42
C ALA A 7 5.32 -27.59 -9.58
N LEU A 8 4.41 -28.15 -8.78
CA LEU A 8 3.96 -29.54 -8.89
C LEU A 8 3.12 -29.79 -10.17
N LEU A 9 2.21 -28.88 -10.53
CA LEU A 9 1.46 -28.95 -11.81
C LEU A 9 2.39 -28.81 -13.03
N GLY A 10 3.42 -27.96 -12.92
CA GLY A 10 4.46 -27.80 -13.94
C GLY A 10 5.36 -29.03 -14.11
N LEU A 11 5.66 -29.76 -13.03
CA LEU A 11 6.35 -31.06 -13.06
C LEU A 11 5.45 -32.19 -13.59
N ALA A 12 4.14 -32.12 -13.32
CA ALA A 12 3.14 -33.09 -13.77
C ALA A 12 2.66 -32.86 -15.23
N GLY A 13 3.17 -31.83 -15.93
CA GLY A 13 2.85 -31.56 -17.33
C GLY A 13 1.45 -30.98 -17.60
N ILE A 14 0.72 -30.60 -16.54
CA ILE A 14 -0.64 -30.05 -16.62
C ILE A 14 -0.60 -28.63 -16.03
N GLY A 15 -0.05 -27.65 -16.76
CA GLY A 15 -0.04 -26.25 -16.35
C GLY A 15 1.10 -25.41 -16.93
N PRO A 16 0.99 -24.07 -16.88
CA PRO A 16 2.02 -23.17 -17.41
C PRO A 16 3.32 -23.33 -16.62
N LYS A 17 4.40 -23.67 -17.32
CA LYS A 17 5.73 -23.86 -16.75
C LYS A 17 6.28 -22.52 -16.25
N ILE A 18 6.86 -22.52 -15.04
CA ILE A 18 7.62 -21.37 -14.55
C ILE A 18 8.94 -21.34 -15.32
N ASP A 19 9.06 -20.39 -16.25
CA ASP A 19 10.24 -20.27 -17.09
C ASP A 19 11.32 -19.41 -16.38
N PHE A 20 12.31 -20.08 -15.81
CA PHE A 20 13.46 -19.45 -15.16
C PHE A 20 14.53 -18.95 -16.15
N THR A 21 14.34 -19.16 -17.46
CA THR A 21 15.31 -18.75 -18.49
C THR A 21 15.52 -17.24 -18.46
N GLN A 22 14.49 -16.46 -18.18
CA GLN A 22 14.56 -14.99 -18.04
C GLN A 22 15.38 -14.54 -16.82
N VAL A 23 15.37 -15.33 -15.72
CA VAL A 23 16.16 -15.05 -14.51
C VAL A 23 17.65 -15.29 -14.73
N SER A 24 17.99 -16.28 -15.56
CA SER A 24 19.40 -16.59 -15.89
C SER A 24 20.06 -15.54 -16.79
N LYS A 25 19.27 -14.87 -17.64
CA LYS A 25 19.74 -13.84 -18.58
C LYS A 25 19.72 -12.42 -17.99
N ALA A 26 19.03 -12.22 -16.86
CA ALA A 26 18.93 -10.93 -16.21
C ALA A 26 20.28 -10.52 -15.57
N ALA A 27 20.72 -9.31 -15.87
CA ALA A 27 21.89 -8.72 -15.22
C ALA A 27 21.64 -8.52 -13.72
N TRP A 28 22.70 -8.67 -12.92
CA TRP A 28 22.63 -8.43 -11.47
C TRP A 28 22.48 -6.94 -11.13
N ILE A 29 22.98 -6.05 -12.00
CA ILE A 29 22.84 -4.61 -11.89
C ILE A 29 22.32 -4.09 -13.23
N GLY A 30 21.28 -3.27 -13.20
CA GLY A 30 20.74 -2.61 -14.39
C GLY A 30 19.83 -1.45 -14.01
N LEU A 31 19.80 -0.44 -14.86
CA LEU A 31 18.95 0.73 -14.65
C LEU A 31 17.48 0.37 -14.92
N PRO A 32 16.54 0.86 -14.10
CA PRO A 32 15.11 0.69 -14.38
C PRO A 32 14.74 1.39 -15.69
N GLN A 33 13.72 0.87 -16.37
CA GLN A 33 13.19 1.48 -17.58
C GLN A 33 12.44 2.75 -17.21
N PHE A 34 12.93 3.89 -17.70
CA PHE A 34 12.27 5.18 -17.48
C PHE A 34 11.29 5.45 -18.62
N THR A 35 10.05 5.76 -18.25
CA THR A 35 9.04 6.22 -19.22
C THR A 35 8.81 7.70 -19.00
N THR A 36 8.89 8.50 -20.07
CA THR A 36 8.61 9.93 -20.02
C THR A 36 7.11 10.18 -19.84
N PRO A 37 6.69 11.13 -18.99
CA PRO A 37 5.29 11.43 -18.78
C PRO A 37 4.68 12.06 -20.05
N VAL A 38 3.53 11.53 -20.48
CA VAL A 38 2.73 12.11 -21.58
C VAL A 38 1.43 12.64 -21.01
N PHE A 39 1.17 13.94 -21.23
CA PHE A 39 -0.01 14.60 -20.70
C PHE A 39 -1.17 14.51 -21.70
N HIS A 40 -2.11 13.61 -21.43
CA HIS A 40 -3.36 13.51 -22.16
C HIS A 40 -4.51 13.98 -21.28
N THR A 41 -5.16 15.08 -21.66
CA THR A 41 -6.28 15.67 -20.92
C THR A 41 -7.42 14.67 -20.65
N ASN A 42 -7.69 13.79 -21.60
CA ASN A 42 -8.68 12.72 -21.44
C ASN A 42 -8.29 11.73 -20.31
N ALA A 43 -7.04 11.23 -20.33
CA ALA A 43 -6.55 10.33 -19.28
C ALA A 43 -6.55 11.00 -17.89
N ILE A 44 -6.16 12.27 -17.82
CA ILE A 44 -6.18 13.06 -16.58
C ILE A 44 -7.60 13.16 -16.02
N SER A 45 -8.60 13.41 -16.88
CA SER A 45 -10.00 13.54 -16.44
C SER A 45 -10.56 12.25 -15.86
N ILE A 46 -10.15 11.09 -16.39
CA ILE A 46 -10.59 9.77 -15.92
C ILE A 46 -9.92 9.40 -14.58
N ILE A 47 -8.65 9.75 -14.41
CA ILE A 47 -7.87 9.39 -13.21
C ILE A 47 -8.16 10.35 -12.04
N THR A 48 -8.53 11.61 -12.31
CA THR A 48 -8.87 12.64 -11.32
C THR A 48 -9.85 12.17 -10.23
N PRO A 49 -11.04 11.60 -10.54
CA PRO A 49 -11.97 11.14 -9.51
C PRO A 49 -11.39 10.01 -8.65
N VAL A 50 -10.57 9.13 -9.23
CA VAL A 50 -9.89 8.05 -8.49
C VAL A 50 -8.90 8.64 -7.50
N ALA A 51 -8.13 9.66 -7.89
CA ALA A 51 -7.20 10.36 -7.00
C ALA A 51 -7.91 11.01 -5.79
N ILE A 52 -9.13 11.53 -5.97
CA ILE A 52 -9.93 12.09 -4.86
C ILE A 52 -10.33 10.99 -3.87
N ILE A 53 -10.73 9.81 -4.37
CA ILE A 53 -11.08 8.66 -3.51
C ILE A 53 -9.85 8.20 -2.71
N LEU A 54 -8.69 8.07 -3.36
CA LEU A 54 -7.44 7.68 -2.71
C LEU A 54 -7.01 8.71 -1.65
N ALA A 55 -7.20 10.00 -1.91
CA ALA A 55 -6.94 11.04 -0.93
C ALA A 55 -7.83 10.87 0.31
N ALA A 56 -9.13 10.59 0.13
CA ALA A 56 -10.04 10.32 1.23
C ALA A 56 -9.67 9.04 2.01
N GLU A 57 -9.24 7.99 1.32
CA GLU A 57 -8.75 6.74 1.91
C GLU A 57 -7.54 6.97 2.83
N ASN A 58 -6.57 7.79 2.38
CA ASN A 58 -5.36 8.10 3.15
C ASN A 58 -5.66 8.84 4.47
N ILE A 59 -6.77 9.61 4.55
CA ILE A 59 -7.25 10.19 5.82
C ILE A 59 -7.61 9.08 6.82
N GLY A 60 -8.29 8.04 6.34
CA GLY A 60 -8.66 6.87 7.13
C GLY A 60 -7.42 6.18 7.70
N HIS A 61 -6.39 6.00 6.87
CA HIS A 61 -5.11 5.42 7.27
C HIS A 61 -4.42 6.21 8.39
N ILE A 62 -4.32 7.53 8.25
CA ILE A 62 -3.67 8.39 9.24
C ILE A 62 -4.44 8.39 10.57
N LYS A 63 -5.78 8.41 10.52
CA LYS A 63 -6.62 8.32 11.72
C LYS A 63 -6.50 6.96 12.41
N ALA A 64 -6.41 5.87 11.64
CA ALA A 64 -6.19 4.54 12.20
C ALA A 64 -4.83 4.44 12.92
N VAL A 65 -3.76 4.96 12.31
CA VAL A 65 -2.42 5.00 12.95
C VAL A 65 -2.43 5.91 14.19
N GLY A 66 -3.11 7.06 14.13
CA GLY A 66 -3.27 7.96 15.29
C GLY A 66 -3.98 7.27 16.46
N ALA A 67 -5.06 6.54 16.18
CA ALA A 67 -5.79 5.77 17.18
C ALA A 67 -4.94 4.63 17.80
N MET A 68 -4.08 3.98 17.01
CA MET A 68 -3.19 2.91 17.48
C MET A 68 -2.01 3.43 18.30
N THR A 69 -1.49 4.61 17.94
CA THR A 69 -0.34 5.25 18.62
C THR A 69 -0.76 6.11 19.82
N GLY A 70 -2.05 6.41 19.98
CA GLY A 70 -2.57 7.28 21.03
C GLY A 70 -2.24 8.77 20.83
N ASN A 71 -1.71 9.15 19.66
CA ASN A 71 -1.30 10.50 19.34
C ASN A 71 -2.25 11.13 18.33
N ASN A 72 -2.60 12.41 18.53
CA ASN A 72 -3.33 13.16 17.52
C ASN A 72 -2.39 13.55 16.36
N LEU A 73 -2.62 12.93 15.20
CA LEU A 73 -1.87 13.14 13.96
C LEU A 73 -2.54 14.14 13.00
N ASP A 74 -3.67 14.75 13.36
CA ASP A 74 -4.42 15.67 12.50
C ASP A 74 -3.57 16.88 12.08
N LYS A 75 -2.68 17.35 12.96
CA LYS A 75 -1.71 18.42 12.67
C LYS A 75 -0.71 18.06 11.56
N TYR A 76 -0.48 16.77 11.33
CA TYR A 76 0.42 16.27 10.29
C TYR A 76 -0.33 15.86 9.02
N LEU A 77 -1.66 15.89 9.00
CA LEU A 77 -2.48 15.45 7.87
C LEU A 77 -2.10 16.19 6.57
N GLY A 78 -1.96 17.52 6.63
CA GLY A 78 -1.52 18.31 5.48
C GLY A 78 -0.11 17.97 5.00
N ARG A 79 0.81 17.66 5.93
CA ARG A 79 2.19 17.24 5.58
C ARG A 79 2.21 15.83 4.97
N ALA A 80 1.35 14.94 5.44
CA ALA A 80 1.20 13.60 4.88
C ALA A 80 0.65 13.67 3.45
N PHE A 81 -0.36 14.49 3.19
CA PHE A 81 -0.90 14.71 1.84
C PHE A 81 0.12 15.32 0.87
N LEU A 82 0.87 16.31 1.32
CA LEU A 82 1.95 16.89 0.51
C LEU A 82 3.02 15.85 0.21
N GLY A 83 3.41 15.03 1.19
CA GLY A 83 4.36 13.94 0.99
C GLY A 83 3.88 12.93 -0.06
N ASP A 84 2.62 12.49 0.05
CA ASP A 84 1.99 11.53 -0.86
C ASP A 84 1.88 12.08 -2.29
N SER A 85 1.49 13.35 -2.42
CA SER A 85 1.36 14.03 -3.70
C SER A 85 2.71 14.23 -4.38
N VAL A 86 3.73 14.68 -3.64
CA VAL A 86 5.09 14.85 -4.16
C VAL A 86 5.67 13.50 -4.59
N ALA A 87 5.48 12.46 -3.79
CA ALA A 87 5.93 11.11 -4.14
C ALA A 87 5.23 10.59 -5.40
N THR A 88 3.92 10.82 -5.54
CA THR A 88 3.13 10.45 -6.72
C THR A 88 3.57 11.21 -7.97
N ILE A 89 3.83 12.52 -7.84
CA ILE A 89 4.34 13.33 -8.95
C ILE A 89 5.70 12.79 -9.40
N LEU A 90 6.63 12.57 -8.47
CA LEU A 90 7.95 12.00 -8.78
C LEU A 90 7.83 10.62 -9.43
N ALA A 91 7.00 9.73 -8.89
CA ALA A 91 6.75 8.41 -9.47
C ALA A 91 6.25 8.53 -10.93
N GLY A 92 5.27 9.40 -11.18
CA GLY A 92 4.74 9.64 -12.53
C GLY A 92 5.79 10.18 -13.51
N PHE A 93 6.70 11.05 -13.05
CA PHE A 93 7.80 11.57 -13.90
C PHE A 93 8.80 10.49 -14.32
N PHE A 94 9.03 9.48 -13.48
CA PHE A 94 9.93 8.37 -13.79
C PHE A 94 9.21 7.17 -14.44
N GLY A 95 7.91 7.29 -14.76
CA GLY A 95 7.12 6.23 -15.39
C GLY A 95 6.54 5.20 -14.41
N GLY A 96 6.58 5.49 -13.11
CA GLY A 96 5.92 4.72 -12.07
C GLY A 96 4.42 5.03 -11.95
N THR A 97 3.73 4.21 -11.16
CA THR A 97 2.31 4.42 -10.84
C THR A 97 2.14 5.39 -9.68
N GLY A 98 0.94 5.94 -9.51
CA GLY A 98 0.61 6.70 -8.29
C GLY A 98 0.89 5.86 -7.04
N VAL A 99 1.46 6.49 -6.02
CA VAL A 99 1.83 5.84 -4.76
C VAL A 99 0.93 6.34 -3.65
N THR A 100 0.62 5.46 -2.69
CA THR A 100 -0.11 5.85 -1.47
C THR A 100 0.27 4.95 -0.31
N THR A 101 -0.25 5.26 0.88
CA THR A 101 -0.01 4.49 2.10
C THR A 101 -0.58 3.08 1.96
N TYR A 102 0.25 2.06 2.15
CA TYR A 102 -0.19 0.66 2.17
C TYR A 102 -0.94 0.32 3.46
N ALA A 103 -2.20 -0.05 3.30
CA ALA A 103 -3.08 -0.42 4.40
C ALA A 103 -2.59 -1.68 5.12
N GLU A 104 -1.99 -2.62 4.40
CA GLU A 104 -1.43 -3.86 4.95
C GLU A 104 -0.30 -3.60 5.95
N ASN A 105 0.54 -2.60 5.65
CA ASN A 105 1.64 -2.21 6.55
C ASN A 105 1.12 -1.66 7.88
N ILE A 106 -0.02 -0.95 7.86
CA ILE A 106 -0.69 -0.47 9.08
C ILE A 106 -1.21 -1.66 9.91
N GLY A 107 -1.76 -2.69 9.26
CA GLY A 107 -2.17 -3.93 9.91
C GLY A 107 -1.01 -4.61 10.66
N VAL A 108 0.17 -4.68 10.04
CA VAL A 108 1.38 -5.24 10.67
C VAL A 108 1.85 -4.38 11.85
N MET A 109 1.77 -3.05 11.75
CA MET A 109 2.08 -2.14 12.85
C MET A 109 1.14 -2.32 14.04
N ALA A 110 -0.14 -2.59 13.79
CA ALA A 110 -1.13 -2.84 14.83
C ALA A 110 -0.78 -4.07 15.68
N VAL A 111 -0.25 -5.13 15.04
CA VAL A 111 0.13 -6.38 15.70
C VAL A 111 1.48 -6.25 16.40
N ASN A 112 2.50 -5.73 15.72
CA ASN A 112 3.86 -5.69 16.23
C ASN A 112 4.10 -4.55 17.24
N ARG A 113 3.21 -3.55 17.32
CA ARG A 113 3.36 -2.36 18.18
C ARG A 113 4.64 -1.55 17.92
N VAL A 114 5.25 -1.71 16.75
CA VAL A 114 6.45 -0.97 16.34
C VAL A 114 6.02 0.15 15.39
N TYR A 115 6.09 1.40 15.85
CA TYR A 115 5.64 2.60 15.12
C TYR A 115 6.80 3.52 14.69
N SER A 116 8.03 2.98 14.64
CA SER A 116 9.22 3.78 14.35
C SER A 116 9.29 4.20 12.88
N THR A 117 9.45 5.50 12.62
CA THR A 117 9.64 6.05 11.28
C THR A 117 10.95 5.61 10.62
N LEU A 118 11.97 5.27 11.41
CA LEU A 118 13.27 4.81 10.90
C LEU A 118 13.17 3.51 10.10
N ILE A 119 12.22 2.64 10.44
CA ILE A 119 12.02 1.37 9.73
C ILE A 119 11.59 1.63 8.28
N PHE A 120 10.76 2.65 8.06
CA PHE A 120 10.34 3.03 6.71
C PHE A 120 11.49 3.60 5.88
N VAL A 121 12.45 4.31 6.51
CA VAL A 121 13.65 4.81 5.83
C VAL A 121 14.59 3.66 5.45
N ILE A 122 14.78 2.69 6.34
CA ILE A 122 15.61 1.51 6.03
C ILE A 122 14.94 0.67 4.93
N ALA A 123 13.63 0.47 5.02
CA ALA A 123 12.86 -0.25 4.01
C ALA A 123 12.92 0.43 2.63
N SER A 124 12.84 1.76 2.56
CA SER A 124 12.97 2.48 1.29
C SER A 124 14.37 2.36 0.70
N CYS A 125 15.43 2.40 1.52
CA CYS A 125 16.80 2.17 1.06
C CYS A 125 16.97 0.76 0.46
N ILE A 126 16.44 -0.27 1.14
CA ILE A 126 16.46 -1.65 0.65
C ILE A 126 15.66 -1.78 -0.67
N ALA A 127 14.50 -1.13 -0.75
CA ALA A 127 13.68 -1.12 -1.96
C ALA A 127 14.41 -0.47 -3.15
N ILE A 128 15.11 0.64 -2.93
CA ILE A 128 15.94 1.29 -3.95
C ILE A 128 17.05 0.33 -4.42
N LEU A 129 17.74 -0.33 -3.50
CA LEU A 129 18.79 -1.32 -3.85
C LEU A 129 18.23 -2.47 -4.71
N PHE A 130 17.04 -2.98 -4.38
CA PHE A 130 16.39 -4.00 -5.21
C PHE A 130 15.87 -3.47 -6.55
N GLY A 131 15.50 -2.19 -6.62
CA GLY A 131 15.10 -1.53 -7.88
C GLY A 131 16.22 -1.51 -8.92
N PHE A 132 17.48 -1.45 -8.48
CA PHE A 132 18.67 -1.54 -9.35
C PHE A 132 19.10 -2.99 -9.66
N CYS A 133 18.36 -3.98 -9.18
CA CYS A 133 18.61 -5.41 -9.42
C CYS A 133 17.54 -5.98 -10.38
N PRO A 134 17.76 -5.95 -11.71
CA PRO A 134 16.83 -6.52 -12.70
C PRO A 134 16.53 -8.00 -12.44
N LYS A 135 17.47 -8.72 -11.82
CA LYS A 135 17.30 -10.12 -11.43
C LYS A 135 16.18 -10.32 -10.40
N PHE A 136 16.02 -9.38 -9.46
CA PHE A 136 14.90 -9.42 -8.52
C PHE A 136 13.57 -9.22 -9.26
N GLY A 137 13.50 -8.26 -10.18
CA GLY A 137 12.34 -8.05 -11.05
C GLY A 137 12.00 -9.29 -11.87
N ALA A 138 13.00 -9.93 -12.47
CA ALA A 138 12.83 -11.17 -13.24
C ALA A 138 12.28 -12.32 -12.37
N ILE A 139 12.73 -12.45 -11.12
CA ILE A 139 12.19 -13.44 -10.18
C ILE A 139 10.71 -13.14 -9.87
N VAL A 140 10.36 -11.87 -9.62
CA VAL A 140 8.97 -11.48 -9.36
C VAL A 140 8.08 -11.78 -10.57
N SER A 141 8.56 -11.57 -11.79
CA SER A 141 7.84 -11.92 -13.03
C SER A 141 7.63 -13.42 -13.23
N THR A 142 8.36 -14.29 -12.52
CA THR A 142 8.11 -15.74 -12.54
C THR A 142 6.93 -16.16 -11.67
N ILE A 143 6.39 -15.25 -10.83
CA ILE A 143 5.28 -15.56 -9.93
C ILE A 143 3.98 -15.67 -10.74
N PRO A 144 3.24 -16.80 -10.66
CA PRO A 144 1.98 -16.96 -11.36
C PRO A 144 0.95 -15.89 -10.95
N SER A 145 0.21 -15.36 -11.94
CA SER A 145 -0.80 -14.31 -11.74
C SER A 145 -1.89 -14.71 -10.72
N GLY A 146 -2.25 -15.99 -10.66
CA GLY A 146 -3.23 -16.49 -9.68
C GLY A 146 -2.78 -16.39 -8.22
N VAL A 147 -1.47 -16.41 -7.95
CA VAL A 147 -0.93 -16.25 -6.58
C VAL A 147 -0.74 -14.77 -6.26
N PHE A 148 -0.23 -14.01 -7.22
CA PHE A 148 0.00 -12.58 -7.05
C PHE A 148 -1.32 -11.81 -6.86
N GLY A 149 -2.38 -12.19 -7.58
CA GLY A 149 -3.71 -11.57 -7.46
C GLY A 149 -4.47 -11.95 -6.19
N ALA A 150 -4.22 -13.12 -5.60
CA ALA A 150 -4.90 -13.56 -4.38
C ALA A 150 -4.39 -12.85 -3.11
N PHE A 151 -3.14 -12.38 -3.11
CA PHE A 151 -2.51 -11.75 -1.94
C PHE A 151 -3.16 -10.41 -1.55
N PRO A 152 -3.38 -9.45 -2.47
CA PRO A 152 -4.10 -8.22 -2.14
C PRO A 152 -5.54 -8.48 -1.72
N LEU A 153 -6.23 -9.45 -2.33
CA LEU A 153 -7.61 -9.80 -1.99
C LEU A 153 -7.73 -10.35 -0.56
N CYS A 154 -6.82 -11.25 -0.15
CA CYS A 154 -6.82 -11.77 1.22
C CYS A 154 -6.48 -10.67 2.25
N SER A 155 -5.54 -9.79 1.92
CA SER A 155 -5.07 -8.75 2.84
C SER A 155 -6.08 -7.61 3.00
N SER A 156 -6.72 -7.19 1.91
CA SER A 156 -7.80 -6.18 1.92
C SER A 156 -9.04 -6.66 2.68
N VAL A 157 -9.36 -7.95 2.68
CA VAL A 157 -10.47 -8.53 3.48
C VAL A 157 -10.17 -8.50 4.99
N LEU A 158 -8.90 -8.49 5.40
CA LEU A 158 -8.52 -8.46 6.81
C LEU A 158 -8.64 -7.06 7.44
N LEU A 159 -8.46 -5.99 6.66
CA LEU A 159 -8.51 -4.60 7.14
C LEU A 159 -9.87 -4.11 7.69
N PRO A 160 -11.02 -4.47 7.09
CA PRO A 160 -12.32 -4.11 7.63
C PRO A 160 -12.60 -4.70 9.02
N LEU A 161 -11.95 -5.81 9.41
CA LEU A 161 -12.24 -6.51 10.67
C LEU A 161 -11.82 -5.69 11.92
N PRO A 162 -10.61 -5.12 12.00
CA PRO A 162 -10.25 -4.17 13.07
C PRO A 162 -10.84 -2.77 12.85
N ALA A 163 -10.92 -2.31 11.59
CA ALA A 163 -11.40 -0.96 11.27
C ALA A 163 -12.90 -0.78 11.56
N GLY A 164 -13.74 -1.78 11.27
CA GLY A 164 -15.17 -1.79 11.59
C GLY A 164 -15.43 -1.73 13.10
N ALA A 165 -14.59 -2.40 13.90
CA ALA A 165 -14.66 -2.33 15.36
C ALA A 165 -14.26 -0.93 15.89
N SER A 166 -13.33 -0.24 15.22
CA SER A 166 -12.94 1.13 15.58
C SER A 166 -13.99 2.17 15.13
N GLY A 167 -14.61 2.02 13.96
CA GLY A 167 -15.67 2.90 13.47
C GLY A 167 -16.95 2.84 14.30
N LEU A 168 -17.31 1.64 14.79
CA LEU A 168 -18.35 1.49 15.80
C LEU A 168 -17.99 2.25 17.08
N ARG A 169 -16.74 2.14 17.55
CA ARG A 169 -16.26 2.82 18.77
C ARG A 169 -16.23 4.35 18.62
N THR A 170 -15.86 4.88 17.45
CA THR A 170 -15.91 6.34 17.18
C THR A 170 -17.35 6.86 17.19
N ARG A 171 -18.29 6.10 16.61
CA ARG A 171 -19.73 6.41 16.63
C ARG A 171 -20.29 6.42 18.06
N TRP A 172 -19.86 5.49 18.91
CA TRP A 172 -20.20 5.48 20.34
C TRP A 172 -19.63 6.68 21.12
N THR A 173 -18.41 7.15 20.83
CA THR A 173 -17.85 8.38 21.45
C THR A 173 -18.58 9.65 21.02
N PHE A 174 -18.95 9.80 19.74
CA PHE A 174 -19.74 10.94 19.28
C PHE A 174 -21.14 10.96 19.92
N GLN A 175 -21.76 9.78 20.08
CA GLN A 175 -23.07 9.66 20.72
C GLN A 175 -23.03 9.90 22.23
N ARG A 176 -21.92 9.55 22.91
CA ARG A 176 -21.67 9.89 24.33
C ARG A 176 -21.35 11.37 24.55
N ALA A 177 -20.62 12.01 23.64
CA ALA A 177 -20.34 13.44 23.70
C ALA A 177 -21.61 14.28 23.47
N ALA A 178 -22.52 13.82 22.62
CA ALA A 178 -23.81 14.48 22.38
C ALA A 178 -24.83 14.29 23.52
N THR A 179 -24.66 13.30 24.40
CA THR A 179 -25.59 13.00 25.51
C THR A 179 -25.10 13.44 26.89
N SER A 180 -23.93 14.08 26.99
CA SER A 180 -23.30 14.46 28.26
C SER A 180 -23.13 15.96 28.49
N SER A 181 -23.95 16.82 27.87
CA SER A 181 -24.12 18.20 28.35
C SER A 181 -25.07 18.19 29.57
N PRO A 182 -24.59 18.42 30.80
CA PRO A 182 -25.46 18.50 31.96
C PRO A 182 -26.24 19.81 31.93
N LEU A 183 -27.57 19.68 32.03
CA LEU A 183 -28.45 20.71 32.57
C LEU A 183 -27.96 21.09 33.98
N ALA A 184 -27.24 22.21 34.06
CA ALA A 184 -26.99 23.02 35.26
C ALA A 184 -26.60 24.40 34.70
N LEU A 185 -27.28 25.51 34.95
CA LEU A 185 -27.80 26.14 36.18
C LEU A 185 -28.72 27.32 35.74
N PRO A 186 -29.32 28.11 36.64
CA PRO A 186 -29.81 27.87 38.00
C PRO A 186 -31.34 27.74 38.08
#